data_AF-A0A3E0KAX3-F1
#
_entry.id   AF-A0A3E0KAX3-F1
#
_cell.length_a   1.000
_cell.length_b   1.000
_cell.length_c   1.000
_cell.angle_alpha   90.00
_cell.angle_beta   90.00
_cell.angle_gamma   90.00
#
_symmetry.space_group_name_H-M   'P 1'
#
loop_
_entity.id
_entity.type
_entity.pdbx_description
1 polymer ?
#
loop_
_entity_poly.entity_id
_entity_poly.type
_entity_poly.pdbx_seq_one_letter_code
_entity_poly.pdbx_strand_id
1 'polypeptide(L)'
;MIYSKTHHLRFFQLKEESTMARVRRGQPDPSCYDEQQQEGQLPIVSGDNEYGGRGAKLTAIVVDGRRAWFDEAALHGRTALEQSVTWVKSPEEVPAGRTVNPVWVYIRPAGGGRFRYYGLVAVSMIIDEENGVGYKNLAEHVNQLSKAMNGAVDVSALDEQGLAALRTALSQYPEVLANSSDELKQAIGLEVSAGADV
;
A
#
# COMPACT_ATOMS: atom_id res chain seq x y z
N MET A 1 -56.08 -47.00 -11.74
CA MET A 1 -55.57 -48.07 -12.63
C MET A 1 -54.55 -47.44 -13.57
N ILE A 2 -53.28 -47.72 -13.28
CA ILE A 2 -52.03 -47.65 -14.08
C ILE A 2 -52.15 -47.11 -15.52
N TYR A 3 -51.35 -46.07 -15.89
CA TYR A 3 -50.23 -46.24 -16.84
C TYR A 3 -49.27 -45.04 -16.88
N SER A 4 -48.00 -45.42 -16.90
CA SER A 4 -46.76 -44.62 -16.95
C SER A 4 -46.58 -43.90 -18.29
N LYS A 5 -45.93 -42.73 -18.27
CA LYS A 5 -45.14 -42.26 -19.42
C LYS A 5 -43.93 -41.42 -18.99
N THR A 6 -42.81 -42.13 -18.90
CA THR A 6 -41.41 -41.69 -18.87
C THR A 6 -41.16 -40.42 -19.71
N HIS A 7 -40.55 -39.40 -19.10
CA HIS A 7 -39.86 -38.34 -19.82
C HIS A 7 -38.42 -38.22 -19.31
N HIS A 8 -37.49 -38.40 -20.24
CA HIS A 8 -36.05 -38.25 -20.08
C HIS A 8 -35.70 -36.84 -19.58
N LEU A 9 -35.03 -36.75 -18.44
CA LEU A 9 -34.27 -35.57 -18.05
C LEU A 9 -32.93 -35.60 -18.79
N ARG A 10 -32.78 -34.77 -19.83
CA ARG A 10 -31.46 -34.32 -20.30
C ARG A 10 -31.09 -33.09 -19.48
N PHE A 11 -30.06 -33.24 -18.64
CA PHE A 11 -29.31 -32.16 -18.05
C PHE A 11 -28.81 -31.22 -19.17
N PHE A 12 -29.38 -30.02 -19.26
CA PHE A 12 -28.88 -28.96 -20.11
C PHE A 12 -28.18 -27.94 -19.21
N GLN A 13 -26.85 -28.03 -19.22
CA GLN A 13 -25.92 -27.18 -18.49
C GLN A 13 -25.97 -25.78 -19.10
N LEU A 14 -26.57 -24.83 -18.40
CA LEU A 14 -26.49 -23.41 -18.73
C LEU A 14 -25.06 -22.94 -18.42
N LYS A 15 -24.29 -22.69 -19.49
CA LYS A 15 -23.09 -21.86 -19.45
C LYS A 15 -23.53 -20.42 -19.20
N GLU A 16 -23.19 -19.86 -18.04
CA GLU A 16 -23.11 -18.40 -17.93
C GLU A 16 -21.92 -17.93 -18.79
N GLU A 17 -22.24 -17.19 -19.84
CA GLU A 17 -21.27 -16.39 -20.59
C GLU A 17 -20.86 -15.19 -19.72
N SER A 18 -19.84 -15.39 -18.91
CA SER A 18 -19.08 -14.28 -18.32
C SER A 18 -18.34 -13.57 -19.46
N THR A 19 -18.77 -12.35 -19.75
CA THR A 19 -18.09 -11.45 -20.68
C THR A 19 -16.74 -11.04 -20.09
N MET A 20 -15.74 -11.91 -20.24
CA MET A 20 -14.35 -11.58 -19.93
C MET A 20 -13.86 -10.54 -20.94
N ALA A 21 -13.58 -9.34 -20.43
CA ALA A 21 -12.81 -8.33 -21.12
C ALA A 21 -11.53 -8.97 -21.68
N ARG A 22 -11.29 -8.82 -22.99
CA ARG A 22 -10.08 -9.32 -23.65
C ARG A 22 -8.85 -8.70 -22.99
N VAL A 23 -8.16 -9.50 -22.17
CA VAL A 23 -6.83 -9.21 -21.63
C VAL A 23 -5.89 -8.97 -22.82
N ARG A 24 -5.30 -7.77 -22.90
CA ARG A 24 -4.32 -7.45 -23.94
C ARG A 24 -3.03 -8.24 -23.68
N ARG A 25 -2.43 -8.81 -24.73
CA ARG A 25 -1.19 -9.59 -24.66
C ARG A 25 -0.10 -8.80 -23.92
N GLY A 26 0.36 -9.33 -22.78
CA GLY A 26 1.41 -8.74 -21.94
C GLY A 26 0.99 -8.40 -20.51
N GLN A 27 -0.31 -8.49 -20.19
CA GLN A 27 -0.80 -8.30 -18.82
C GLN A 27 -1.09 -9.68 -18.20
N PRO A 28 -0.53 -10.02 -17.02
CA PRO A 28 -0.86 -11.26 -16.33
C PRO A 28 -2.36 -11.28 -15.99
N ASP A 29 -2.98 -12.46 -16.18
CA ASP A 29 -4.40 -12.70 -15.95
C ASP A 29 -4.73 -12.57 -14.45
N PRO A 30 -5.65 -11.67 -14.04
CA PRO A 30 -5.98 -11.47 -12.64
C PRO A 30 -6.68 -12.67 -11.99
N SER A 31 -7.12 -13.70 -12.74
CA SER A 31 -7.69 -14.92 -12.15
C SER A 31 -6.67 -15.97 -11.69
N CYS A 32 -5.37 -15.67 -11.79
CA CYS A 32 -4.29 -16.59 -11.42
C CYS A 32 -3.57 -16.24 -10.10
N TYR A 33 -4.20 -15.46 -9.21
CA TYR A 33 -3.76 -15.29 -7.83
C TYR A 33 -4.72 -16.01 -6.90
N ASP A 34 -4.62 -17.34 -6.87
CA ASP A 34 -5.29 -18.18 -5.88
C ASP A 34 -4.28 -18.53 -4.78
N GLU A 35 -3.72 -17.50 -4.13
CA GLU A 35 -2.98 -17.69 -2.86
C GLU A 35 -3.95 -17.39 -1.72
N GLN A 36 -4.30 -18.44 -0.98
CA GLN A 36 -5.07 -18.36 0.25
C GLN A 36 -4.33 -17.45 1.24
N GLN A 37 -4.76 -16.20 1.37
CA GLN A 37 -4.23 -15.27 2.35
C GLN A 37 -4.53 -15.79 3.76
N GLN A 38 -3.51 -16.24 4.50
CA GLN A 38 -3.65 -16.54 5.92
C GLN A 38 -3.90 -15.25 6.69
N GLU A 39 -4.95 -15.23 7.52
CA GLU A 39 -5.26 -14.09 8.40
C GLU A 39 -4.03 -13.70 9.24
N GLY A 40 -3.64 -12.42 9.17
CA GLY A 40 -2.48 -11.86 9.88
C GLY A 40 -1.22 -11.67 9.03
N GLN A 41 -1.27 -11.94 7.73
CA GLN A 41 -0.14 -11.74 6.82
C GLN A 41 -0.23 -10.36 6.13
N LEU A 42 0.83 -9.55 6.22
CA LEU A 42 0.94 -8.30 5.46
C LEU A 42 0.72 -8.61 3.96
N PRO A 43 0.03 -7.74 3.18
CA PRO A 43 -0.22 -7.91 1.74
C PRO A 43 1.05 -7.96 0.87
N ILE A 44 2.22 -7.88 1.50
CA ILE A 44 3.58 -7.75 0.95
C ILE A 44 4.39 -9.06 1.15
N VAL A 45 3.81 -10.10 1.76
CA VAL A 45 4.49 -11.38 1.96
C VAL A 45 4.12 -12.35 0.85
N SER A 46 4.66 -12.13 -0.34
CA SER A 46 4.99 -13.25 -1.23
C SER A 46 6.06 -14.11 -0.54
N GLY A 47 5.85 -15.43 -0.52
CA GLY A 47 6.74 -16.39 0.14
C GLY A 47 8.14 -16.47 -0.49
N ASP A 48 8.27 -16.03 -1.75
CA ASP A 48 9.45 -16.28 -2.57
C ASP A 48 10.19 -14.98 -2.91
N ASN A 49 11.08 -14.57 -2.01
CA ASN A 49 12.20 -13.71 -2.35
C ASN A 49 13.52 -14.40 -2.01
N GLU A 50 14.64 -13.88 -2.50
CA GLU A 50 15.99 -14.42 -2.32
C GLU A 50 16.40 -14.59 -0.83
N TYR A 51 15.58 -14.06 0.09
CA TYR A 51 15.74 -14.13 1.55
C TYR A 51 14.70 -15.05 2.24
N GLY A 52 13.97 -15.89 1.49
CA GLY A 52 13.04 -16.88 2.03
C GLY A 52 11.92 -16.27 2.89
N GLY A 53 11.39 -15.12 2.48
CA GLY A 53 10.31 -14.43 3.17
C GLY A 53 10.72 -13.72 4.47
N ARG A 54 12.00 -13.77 4.87
CA ARG A 54 12.53 -13.22 6.13
C ARG A 54 13.40 -11.97 5.97
N GLY A 55 13.42 -11.37 4.78
CA GLY A 55 14.20 -10.16 4.47
C GLY A 55 13.50 -8.86 4.88
N ALA A 56 14.25 -7.76 4.88
CA ALA A 56 13.68 -6.43 4.98
C ALA A 56 12.84 -6.13 3.72
N LYS A 57 11.79 -5.32 3.88
CA LYS A 57 10.85 -4.95 2.82
C LYS A 57 10.71 -3.45 2.77
N LEU A 58 10.62 -2.91 1.57
CA LEU A 58 10.32 -1.51 1.34
C LEU A 58 8.94 -1.45 0.67
N THR A 59 8.09 -0.56 1.15
CA THR A 59 6.76 -0.30 0.60
C THR A 59 6.43 1.18 0.76
N ALA A 60 5.27 1.60 0.28
CA ALA A 60 4.76 2.94 0.48
C ALA A 60 3.30 2.89 0.96
N ILE A 61 2.94 3.88 1.78
CA ILE A 61 1.56 4.22 2.06
C ILE A 61 1.30 5.56 1.37
N VAL A 62 0.32 5.64 0.49
CA VAL A 62 -0.08 6.91 -0.12
C VAL A 62 -1.14 7.54 0.75
N VAL A 63 -0.90 8.77 1.19
CA VAL A 63 -1.84 9.60 1.96
C VAL A 63 -2.39 10.70 1.07
N ASP A 64 -3.72 10.79 0.98
CA ASP A 64 -4.46 11.81 0.22
C ASP A 64 -5.59 12.35 1.12
N GLY A 65 -5.31 13.45 1.80
CA GLY A 65 -6.16 14.00 2.86
C GLY A 65 -6.45 12.98 3.96
N ARG A 66 -7.72 12.58 4.11
CA ARG A 66 -8.17 11.62 5.13
C ARG A 66 -8.02 10.15 4.74
N ARG A 67 -7.47 9.87 3.56
CA ARG A 67 -7.34 8.51 3.03
C ARG A 67 -5.88 8.11 3.08
N ALA A 68 -5.62 6.87 3.49
CA ALA A 68 -4.29 6.26 3.44
C ALA A 68 -4.42 4.79 3.04
N TRP A 69 -3.60 4.32 2.10
CA TRP A 69 -3.57 2.92 1.67
C TRP A 69 -2.16 2.49 1.31
N PHE A 70 -1.87 1.20 1.48
CA PHE A 70 -0.61 0.62 1.00
C PHE A 70 -0.62 0.56 -0.52
N ASP A 71 0.45 1.06 -1.14
CA ASP A 71 0.62 1.09 -2.58
C ASP A 71 2.09 0.85 -2.94
N GLU A 72 2.43 -0.40 -3.21
CA GLU A 72 3.78 -0.77 -3.63
C GLU A 72 4.18 -0.15 -4.97
N ALA A 73 3.21 0.18 -5.83
CA ALA A 73 3.49 0.75 -7.13
C ALA A 73 4.07 2.17 -7.02
N ALA A 74 3.78 2.89 -5.93
CA ALA A 74 4.34 4.21 -5.65
C ALA A 74 5.89 4.19 -5.53
N LEU A 75 6.50 3.07 -5.11
CA LEU A 75 7.97 2.93 -5.09
C LEU A 75 8.60 3.07 -6.47
N HIS A 76 7.85 2.75 -7.52
CA HIS A 76 8.30 2.76 -8.90
C HIS A 76 7.76 3.97 -9.68
N GLY A 77 7.09 4.92 -9.03
CA GLY A 77 6.44 6.01 -9.73
C GLY A 77 5.18 5.58 -10.49
N ARG A 78 4.54 4.49 -10.07
CA ARG A 78 3.44 3.81 -10.80
C ARG A 78 2.15 3.71 -10.00
N THR A 79 1.94 4.49 -8.94
CA THR A 79 0.58 4.54 -8.34
C THR A 79 -0.42 5.08 -9.38
N ALA A 80 -1.71 4.75 -9.20
CA ALA A 80 -2.77 5.21 -10.11
C ALA A 80 -2.77 6.74 -10.26
N LEU A 81 -2.49 7.48 -9.18
CA LEU A 81 -2.38 8.94 -9.20
C LEU A 81 -1.21 9.41 -10.08
N GLU A 82 -0.03 8.80 -9.95
CA GLU A 82 1.16 9.17 -10.72
C GLU A 82 1.03 8.82 -12.20
N GLN A 83 0.30 7.75 -12.54
CA GLN A 83 0.03 7.37 -13.92
C GLN A 83 -1.01 8.24 -14.60
N SER A 84 -1.84 8.95 -13.82
CA SER A 84 -2.90 9.83 -14.33
C SER A 84 -2.42 11.21 -14.75
N VAL A 85 -1.15 11.57 -14.46
CA VAL A 85 -0.63 12.92 -14.64
C VAL A 85 0.61 12.98 -15.54
N THR A 86 0.76 14.11 -16.22
CA THR A 86 2.01 14.52 -16.85
C THR A 86 2.83 15.36 -15.87
N TRP A 87 4.10 15.01 -15.67
CA TRP A 87 4.98 15.71 -14.73
C TRP A 87 5.50 17.03 -15.28
N VAL A 88 5.15 18.13 -14.63
CA VAL A 88 5.63 19.48 -14.93
C VAL A 88 6.88 19.82 -14.11
N LYS A 89 7.58 20.91 -14.46
CA LYS A 89 8.88 21.26 -13.88
C LYS A 89 8.78 22.17 -12.67
N SER A 90 7.64 22.86 -12.52
CA SER A 90 7.40 23.82 -11.46
C SER A 90 6.05 23.55 -10.77
N PRO A 91 5.95 23.72 -9.44
CA PRO A 91 4.67 23.57 -8.74
C PRO A 91 3.63 24.61 -9.19
N GLU A 92 4.05 25.79 -9.67
CA GLU A 92 3.15 26.84 -10.17
C GLU A 92 2.41 26.42 -11.45
N GLU A 93 2.91 25.40 -12.16
CA GLU A 93 2.26 24.81 -13.33
C GLU A 93 1.11 23.84 -12.96
N VAL A 94 0.85 23.64 -11.65
CA VAL A 94 -0.24 22.81 -11.12
C VAL A 94 -1.16 23.64 -10.20
N PRO A 95 -1.79 24.72 -10.70
CA PRO A 95 -2.49 25.70 -9.86
C PRO A 95 -3.72 25.16 -9.12
N ALA A 96 -4.35 24.11 -9.64
CA ALA A 96 -5.51 23.44 -9.03
C ALA A 96 -5.15 22.09 -8.38
N GLY A 97 -3.85 21.80 -8.25
CA GLY A 97 -3.38 20.55 -7.67
C GLY A 97 -3.57 20.49 -6.16
N ARG A 98 -3.84 19.28 -5.67
CA ARG A 98 -3.87 18.97 -4.25
C ARG A 98 -2.59 18.26 -3.83
N THR A 99 -2.21 18.44 -2.56
CA THR A 99 -1.07 17.73 -1.98
C THR A 99 -1.43 16.27 -1.73
N VAL A 100 -0.57 15.38 -2.23
CA VAL A 100 -0.59 13.95 -1.94
C VAL A 100 0.74 13.59 -1.33
N ASN A 101 0.74 12.76 -0.29
CA ASN A 101 1.93 12.42 0.47
C ASN A 101 2.20 10.90 0.42
N PRO A 102 3.08 10.44 -0.48
CA PRO A 102 3.70 9.14 -0.32
C PRO A 102 4.51 9.08 0.97
N VAL A 103 4.32 8.01 1.74
CA VAL A 103 5.08 7.72 2.96
C VAL A 103 5.87 6.45 2.71
N TRP A 104 7.20 6.57 2.69
CA TRP A 104 8.10 5.44 2.56
C TRP A 104 8.12 4.65 3.86
N VAL A 105 7.76 3.38 3.77
CA VAL A 105 7.70 2.47 4.92
C VAL A 105 8.76 1.38 4.72
N TYR A 106 9.79 1.41 5.55
CA TYR A 106 10.81 0.38 5.56
C TYR A 106 10.55 -0.58 6.72
N ILE A 107 10.29 -1.84 6.38
CA ILE A 107 9.93 -2.93 7.28
C ILE A 107 11.15 -3.82 7.46
N ARG A 108 11.50 -4.15 8.70
CA ARG A 108 12.61 -5.06 9.00
C ARG A 108 12.15 -6.23 9.87
N PRO A 109 12.83 -7.37 9.81
CA PRO A 109 12.68 -8.42 10.80
C PRO A 109 12.92 -7.89 12.21
N ALA A 110 12.12 -8.37 13.15
CA ALA A 110 12.25 -8.20 14.59
C ALA A 110 12.59 -9.55 15.24
N GLY A 111 12.76 -9.55 16.56
CA GLY A 111 13.07 -10.77 17.31
C GLY A 111 12.01 -11.85 17.12
N GLY A 112 12.43 -13.13 17.08
CA GLY A 112 11.52 -14.27 17.02
C GLY A 112 10.76 -14.41 15.70
N GLY A 113 11.31 -13.95 14.57
CA GLY A 113 10.70 -14.09 13.25
C GLY A 113 9.57 -13.12 12.94
N ARG A 114 9.37 -12.11 13.80
CA ARG A 114 8.35 -11.06 13.61
C ARG A 114 8.86 -9.94 12.69
N PHE A 115 8.00 -9.00 12.36
CA PHE A 115 8.36 -7.78 11.63
C PHE A 115 8.10 -6.54 12.47
N ARG A 116 8.77 -5.44 12.11
CA ARG A 116 8.52 -4.09 12.63
C ARG A 116 8.63 -3.06 11.52
N TYR A 117 7.87 -1.97 11.62
CA TYR A 117 8.21 -0.74 10.90
C TYR A 117 9.49 -0.18 11.50
N TYR A 118 10.50 -0.01 10.66
CA TYR A 118 11.84 0.43 11.03
C TYR A 118 12.12 1.87 10.57
N GLY A 119 11.59 2.27 9.41
CA GLY A 119 11.65 3.65 8.95
C GLY A 119 10.33 4.09 8.35
N LEU A 120 10.00 5.37 8.53
CA LEU A 120 8.73 5.96 8.16
C LEU A 120 8.96 7.42 7.76
N VAL A 121 9.03 7.72 6.46
CA VAL A 121 9.32 9.08 5.98
C VAL A 121 8.28 9.53 4.95
N ALA A 122 7.60 10.63 5.24
CA ALA A 122 6.65 11.26 4.32
C ALA A 122 7.37 12.20 3.35
N VAL A 123 6.92 12.21 2.09
CA VAL A 123 7.34 13.16 1.06
C VAL A 123 6.11 13.71 0.35
N SER A 124 6.20 14.92 -0.20
CA SER A 124 5.08 15.58 -0.87
C SER A 124 5.16 15.48 -2.40
N MET A 125 3.99 15.41 -3.02
CA MET A 125 3.79 15.68 -4.44
C MET A 125 2.47 16.44 -4.63
N ILE A 126 2.31 17.10 -5.77
CA ILE A 126 1.09 17.83 -6.14
C ILE A 126 0.46 17.09 -7.31
N ILE A 127 -0.81 16.76 -7.20
CA ILE A 127 -1.57 16.02 -8.21
C ILE A 127 -2.83 16.81 -8.56
N ASP A 128 -3.00 17.09 -9.84
CA ASP A 128 -4.23 17.58 -10.44
C ASP A 128 -4.72 16.54 -11.46
N GLU A 129 -5.60 15.64 -11.00
CA GLU A 129 -6.17 14.58 -11.84
C GLU A 129 -7.13 15.14 -12.89
N GLU A 130 -7.79 16.27 -12.61
CA GLU A 130 -8.78 16.86 -13.51
C GLU A 130 -8.11 17.41 -14.78
N ASN A 131 -6.97 18.08 -14.60
CA ASN A 131 -6.17 18.60 -15.71
C ASN A 131 -5.07 17.63 -16.16
N GLY A 132 -4.91 16.48 -15.49
CA GLY A 132 -3.90 15.47 -15.83
C GLY A 132 -2.46 15.98 -15.71
N VAL A 133 -2.19 16.88 -14.77
CA VAL A 133 -0.87 17.47 -14.52
C VAL A 133 -0.45 17.28 -13.07
N GLY A 134 0.85 17.08 -12.84
CA GLY A 134 1.36 16.83 -11.51
C GLY A 134 2.79 17.31 -11.36
N TYR A 135 3.19 17.60 -10.13
CA TYR A 135 4.53 18.07 -9.81
C TYR A 135 5.11 17.26 -8.66
N LYS A 136 6.38 16.89 -8.78
CA LYS A 136 7.17 16.35 -7.67
C LYS A 136 8.63 16.70 -7.82
N ASN A 137 9.32 16.83 -6.68
CA ASN A 137 10.77 16.93 -6.67
C ASN A 137 11.39 15.53 -6.57
N LEU A 138 11.94 15.04 -7.69
CA LEU A 138 12.50 13.68 -7.73
C LEU A 138 13.71 13.52 -6.79
N ALA A 139 14.57 14.54 -6.66
CA ALA A 139 15.73 14.47 -5.78
C ALA A 139 15.30 14.36 -4.31
N GLU A 140 14.28 15.10 -3.92
CA GLU A 140 13.69 15.01 -2.59
C GLU A 140 13.10 13.62 -2.33
N HIS A 141 12.32 13.07 -3.28
CA HIS A 141 11.74 11.72 -3.15
C HIS A 141 12.81 10.65 -2.89
N VAL A 142 13.91 10.67 -3.66
CA VAL A 142 15.02 9.72 -3.50
C VAL A 142 15.76 9.91 -2.17
N ASN A 143 15.97 11.16 -1.74
CA ASN A 143 16.62 11.47 -0.47
C ASN A 143 15.77 11.01 0.72
N GLN A 144 14.46 11.26 0.69
CA GLN A 144 13.53 10.83 1.73
C GLN A 144 13.41 9.30 1.77
N LEU A 145 13.41 8.65 0.61
CA LEU A 145 13.47 7.19 0.54
C LEU A 145 14.72 6.64 1.22
N SER A 146 15.89 7.21 0.89
CA SER A 146 17.17 6.81 1.49
C SER A 146 17.17 7.00 3.02
N LYS A 147 16.57 8.08 3.52
CA LYS A 147 16.40 8.28 4.97
C LYS A 147 15.51 7.22 5.61
N ALA A 148 14.39 6.87 4.98
CA ALA A 148 13.51 5.81 5.49
C ALA A 148 14.25 4.47 5.59
N MET A 149 15.05 4.12 4.57
CA MET A 149 15.87 2.90 4.60
C MET A 149 16.90 2.89 5.74
N ASN A 150 17.40 4.07 6.13
CA ASN A 150 18.30 4.22 7.27
C ASN A 150 17.58 4.19 8.64
N GLY A 151 16.25 4.10 8.66
CA GLY A 151 15.45 4.00 9.88
C GLY A 151 14.97 5.33 10.43
N ALA A 152 15.03 6.40 9.63
CA ALA A 152 14.48 7.69 10.04
C ALA A 152 12.95 7.61 10.18
N VAL A 153 12.43 8.38 11.14
CA VAL A 153 11.00 8.63 11.32
C VAL A 153 10.76 10.12 11.12
N ASP A 154 10.17 10.50 9.99
CA ASP A 154 9.88 11.88 9.63
C ASP A 154 8.55 11.97 8.89
N VAL A 155 7.49 12.30 9.64
CA VAL A 155 6.13 12.46 9.13
C VAL A 155 5.73 13.93 9.02
N SER A 156 6.70 14.85 9.05
CA SER A 156 6.47 16.30 9.09
C SER A 156 5.77 16.87 7.86
N ALA A 157 5.79 16.15 6.74
CA ALA A 157 5.09 16.54 5.51
C ALA A 157 3.57 16.32 5.58
N LEU A 158 3.06 15.62 6.61
CA LEU A 158 1.63 15.36 6.79
C LEU A 158 0.97 16.43 7.66
N ASP A 159 -0.25 16.80 7.29
CA ASP A 159 -1.14 17.55 8.15
C ASP A 159 -1.80 16.62 9.20
N GLU A 160 -2.59 17.20 10.12
CA GLU A 160 -3.25 16.43 11.18
C GLU A 160 -4.15 15.32 10.63
N GLN A 161 -4.86 15.60 9.54
CA GLN A 161 -5.77 14.64 8.91
C GLN A 161 -5.01 13.49 8.23
N GLY A 162 -3.93 13.82 7.51
CA GLY A 162 -3.05 12.85 6.89
C GLY A 162 -2.33 11.99 7.92
N LEU A 163 -1.91 12.57 9.05
CA LEU A 163 -1.29 11.82 10.15
C LEU A 163 -2.28 10.81 10.76
N ALA A 164 -3.52 11.23 10.98
CA ALA A 164 -4.58 10.33 11.47
C ALA A 164 -4.88 9.20 10.48
N ALA A 165 -4.90 9.50 9.17
CA ALA A 165 -5.07 8.51 8.12
C ALA A 165 -3.90 7.51 8.09
N LEU A 166 -2.65 8.00 8.14
CA LEU A 166 -1.44 7.16 8.20
C LEU A 166 -1.47 6.22 9.41
N ARG A 167 -1.79 6.76 10.61
CA ARG A 167 -1.93 5.96 11.82
C ARG A 167 -2.95 4.84 11.64
N THR A 168 -4.09 5.16 11.03
CA THR A 168 -5.15 4.17 10.75
C THR A 168 -4.64 3.08 9.80
N ALA A 169 -3.91 3.44 8.75
CA ALA A 169 -3.31 2.47 7.82
C ALA A 169 -2.30 1.54 8.50
N LEU A 170 -1.38 2.09 9.30
CA LEU A 170 -0.39 1.30 10.05
C LEU A 170 -1.03 0.40 11.11
N SER A 171 -2.13 0.85 11.72
CA SER A 171 -2.87 0.09 12.75
C SER A 171 -3.58 -1.15 12.21
N GLN A 172 -3.66 -1.33 10.88
CA GLN A 172 -4.16 -2.56 10.27
C GLN A 172 -3.26 -3.77 10.55
N TYR A 173 -1.99 -3.55 10.92
CA TYR A 173 -1.02 -4.59 11.28
C TYR A 173 -0.52 -4.36 12.71
N PRO A 174 -1.38 -4.59 13.71
CA PRO A 174 -1.09 -4.25 15.11
C PRO A 174 0.14 -4.98 15.64
N GLU A 175 0.43 -6.21 15.19
CA GLU A 175 1.62 -6.96 15.56
C GLU A 175 2.90 -6.30 15.04
N VAL A 176 2.92 -5.79 13.81
CA VAL A 176 4.09 -5.08 13.26
C VAL A 176 4.31 -3.78 14.01
N LEU A 177 3.23 -3.05 14.26
CA LEU A 177 3.25 -1.78 14.96
C LEU A 177 3.68 -1.93 16.44
N ALA A 178 3.25 -3.00 17.11
CA ALA A 178 3.68 -3.30 18.48
C ALA A 178 5.19 -3.52 18.59
N ASN A 179 5.80 -4.16 17.58
CA ASN A 179 7.25 -4.41 17.52
C ASN A 179 8.08 -3.20 17.05
N SER A 180 7.45 -2.11 16.62
CA SER A 180 8.12 -0.86 16.21
C SER A 180 8.61 -0.04 17.39
N SER A 181 9.56 0.88 17.11
CA SER A 181 10.12 1.78 18.11
C SER A 181 9.07 2.71 18.70
N ASP A 182 9.32 3.16 19.93
CA ASP A 182 8.46 4.12 20.59
C ASP A 182 8.50 5.49 19.90
N GLU A 183 9.64 5.88 19.33
CA GLU A 183 9.77 7.05 18.45
C GLU A 183 8.76 7.00 17.30
N LEU A 184 8.63 5.86 16.62
CA LEU A 184 7.67 5.70 15.52
C LEU A 184 6.23 5.81 16.01
N LYS A 185 5.92 5.16 17.13
CA LYS A 185 4.58 5.20 17.74
C LYS A 185 4.21 6.63 18.14
N GLN A 186 5.13 7.36 18.79
CA GLN A 186 4.95 8.76 19.16
C GLN A 186 4.78 9.66 17.94
N ALA A 187 5.58 9.46 16.89
CA ALA A 187 5.49 10.25 15.66
C ALA A 187 4.10 10.15 15.00
N ILE A 188 3.43 9.01 15.11
CA ILE A 188 2.05 8.83 14.62
C ILE A 188 0.97 9.12 15.69
N GLY A 189 1.35 9.71 16.83
CA GLY A 189 0.45 10.13 17.89
C GLY A 189 -0.10 9.00 18.77
N LEU A 190 0.54 7.83 18.81
CA LEU A 190 0.20 6.79 19.79
C LEU A 190 0.82 7.12 21.14
N GLU A 191 0.00 6.98 22.18
CA GLU A 191 0.46 6.99 23.57
C GLU A 191 1.36 5.77 23.80
N VAL A 192 2.64 6.03 24.08
CA VAL A 192 3.57 4.98 24.52
C VAL A 192 3.50 4.97 26.04
N SER A 193 2.94 3.91 26.62
CA SER A 193 3.01 3.72 28.06
C SER A 193 4.47 3.64 28.49
N ALA A 194 4.91 4.56 29.35
CA ALA A 194 6.21 4.48 30.02
C ALA A 194 6.25 3.16 30.82
N GLY A 195 6.86 2.13 30.24
CA GLY A 195 7.05 0.84 30.89
C GLY A 195 8.10 0.99 31.98
N ALA A 196 7.65 0.80 33.21
CA ALA A 196 8.42 0.71 34.45
C ALA A 196 9.82 0.11 34.25
N ASP A 197 10.83 0.86 34.70
CA ASP A 197 12.11 0.31 35.12
C ASP A 197 11.86 -0.80 36.16
N VAL A 198 12.34 -2.01 35.86
CA VAL A 198 12.52 -3.09 36.83
C VAL A 198 13.91 -3.64 36.68
#